data_AF-A0A5B8C6Q8-F1
#
_entry.id   AF-A0A5B8C6Q8-F1
#
_cell.length_a   1.000
_cell.length_b   1.000
_cell.length_c   1.000
_cell.angle_alpha   90.00
_cell.angle_beta   90.00
_cell.angle_gamma   90.00
#
_symmetry.space_group_name_H-M   'P 1'
#
loop_
_entity.id
_entity.type
_entity.pdbx_description
1 polymer ?
#
loop_
_entity_poly.entity_id
_entity_poly.type
_entity_poly.pdbx_seq_one_letter_code
_entity_poly.pdbx_strand_id
1 'polypeptide(L)'
;MPLARDPAVRCHGTGVGVAAASVTACRSPVWGSHRPHDGRSVVAPFHCTTSWRCTMRRKFAALASATAVLASSVLLSTSAVADERYGGHDNDREEKTLSAWLNGRNEVGHRGDRDGSGRAWFKVKLDGRDSEICYAISVRNLDRVTQAHIHKGERGENGPVVVPLKAPKDGFSKGCVDVRYRLARDILEDPHDYYANVHTKKYPDGAIRGQLR
;
A
#
# COMPACT_ATOMS: atom_id res chain seq x y z
N MET A 1 -52.15 -7.39 12.14
CA MET A 1 -52.10 -8.70 12.84
C MET A 1 -53.42 -9.41 12.57
N PRO A 2 -53.47 -10.72 12.31
CA PRO A 2 -52.46 -11.77 12.53
C PRO A 2 -52.00 -12.37 11.18
N LEU A 3 -51.12 -13.36 11.02
CA LEU A 3 -50.00 -13.98 11.74
C LEU A 3 -49.30 -14.84 10.66
N ALA A 4 -47.98 -14.88 10.67
CA ALA A 4 -47.18 -15.72 9.79
C ALA A 4 -47.43 -17.21 10.01
N ARG A 5 -47.33 -18.01 8.94
CA ARG A 5 -46.83 -19.40 8.96
C ARG A 5 -46.13 -19.74 7.63
N ASP A 6 -44.84 -19.97 7.72
CA ASP A 6 -44.05 -20.86 6.85
C ASP A 6 -43.79 -22.15 7.66
N PRO A 7 -43.20 -23.24 7.12
CA PRO A 7 -43.13 -23.74 5.73
C PRO A 7 -43.46 -25.26 5.66
N ALA A 8 -43.54 -25.85 4.46
CA ALA A 8 -43.45 -27.32 4.33
C ALA A 8 -42.75 -27.73 3.02
N VAL A 9 -41.52 -28.19 3.19
CA VAL A 9 -40.73 -28.96 2.22
C VAL A 9 -41.40 -30.31 1.99
N ARG A 10 -41.70 -30.66 0.73
CA ARG A 10 -42.03 -32.04 0.31
C ARG A 10 -40.89 -32.60 -0.53
N CYS A 11 -40.19 -33.58 0.02
CA CYS A 11 -39.34 -34.49 -0.74
C CYS A 11 -40.20 -35.66 -1.22
N HIS A 12 -40.24 -35.92 -2.52
CA HIS A 12 -40.73 -37.19 -3.08
C HIS A 12 -39.55 -38.13 -3.26
N GLY A 13 -39.62 -39.28 -2.58
CA GLY A 13 -38.82 -40.46 -2.87
C GLY A 13 -39.74 -41.66 -3.11
N THR A 14 -39.55 -42.32 -4.24
CA THR A 14 -39.96 -43.72 -4.52
C THR A 14 -38.72 -44.31 -5.20
N GLY A 15 -37.95 -45.19 -4.56
CA GLY A 15 -38.24 -46.63 -4.44
C GLY A 15 -37.72 -47.33 -5.72
N VAL A 16 -37.09 -48.50 -5.72
CA VAL A 16 -37.08 -49.62 -4.78
C VAL A 16 -35.90 -50.53 -5.16
N GLY A 17 -35.27 -51.15 -4.16
CA GLY A 17 -34.80 -52.54 -4.26
C GLY A 17 -33.38 -52.78 -3.77
N VAL A 18 -33.08 -53.81 -2.97
CA VAL A 18 -33.82 -54.91 -2.35
C VAL A 18 -32.92 -55.42 -1.20
N ALA A 19 -33.52 -55.77 -0.04
CA ALA A 19 -33.18 -56.78 0.99
C ALA A 19 -31.71 -57.09 1.33
N ALA A 20 -31.29 -57.47 2.54
CA ALA A 20 -31.76 -57.69 3.90
C ALA A 20 -30.43 -57.94 4.68
N ALA A 21 -30.27 -58.02 5.99
CA ALA A 21 -31.16 -58.31 7.08
C ALA A 21 -30.56 -57.70 8.36
N SER A 22 -31.46 -57.38 9.28
CA SER A 22 -31.20 -56.81 10.59
C SER A 22 -30.52 -57.79 11.54
N VAL A 23 -29.65 -57.28 12.42
CA VAL A 23 -29.55 -57.80 13.79
C VAL A 23 -29.46 -56.62 14.76
N THR A 24 -30.52 -56.51 15.55
CA THR A 24 -30.70 -55.74 16.77
C THR A 24 -29.70 -56.15 17.86
N ALA A 25 -29.12 -55.18 18.61
CA ALA A 25 -29.26 -55.13 20.07
C ALA A 25 -28.33 -54.09 20.74
N CYS A 26 -28.94 -53.32 21.63
CA CYS A 26 -28.32 -52.48 22.65
C CYS A 26 -27.49 -53.29 23.66
N ARG A 27 -26.42 -52.67 24.20
CA ARG A 27 -26.06 -52.68 25.64
C ARG A 27 -24.86 -51.77 25.92
N SER A 28 -25.06 -50.79 26.81
CA SER A 28 -24.05 -50.28 27.77
C SER A 28 -24.37 -50.94 29.15
N PRO A 29 -23.71 -50.66 30.31
CA PRO A 29 -22.55 -49.82 30.65
C PRO A 29 -21.58 -50.48 31.70
N VAL A 30 -20.81 -49.65 32.45
CA VAL A 30 -20.06 -49.84 33.74
C VAL A 30 -18.54 -49.60 33.55
N TRP A 31 -18.02 -48.39 33.80
CA TRP A 31 -17.70 -47.66 35.06
C TRP A 31 -16.28 -47.92 35.60
N GLY A 32 -15.53 -46.83 35.71
CA GLY A 32 -14.28 -46.70 36.47
C GLY A 32 -14.01 -45.23 36.80
N SER A 33 -14.53 -44.78 37.94
CA SER A 33 -14.34 -43.51 38.65
C SER A 33 -12.94 -43.44 39.31
N HIS A 34 -12.26 -42.28 39.42
CA HIS A 34 -12.39 -41.20 40.42
C HIS A 34 -11.44 -40.03 40.01
N ARG A 35 -11.81 -38.72 39.92
CA ARG A 35 -12.17 -37.66 40.92
C ARG A 35 -10.97 -37.03 41.69
N PRO A 36 -11.04 -35.79 42.27
CA PRO A 36 -10.90 -34.44 41.65
C PRO A 36 -10.03 -33.46 42.53
N HIS A 37 -10.26 -32.12 42.44
CA HIS A 37 -9.71 -30.94 43.17
C HIS A 37 -8.58 -30.21 42.42
N ASP A 38 -8.60 -28.92 42.06
CA ASP A 38 -9.12 -27.66 42.65
C ASP A 38 -9.33 -26.68 41.45
N GLY A 39 -10.29 -25.76 41.31
CA GLY A 39 -10.94 -24.92 42.29
C GLY A 39 -10.39 -23.48 42.27
N ARG A 40 -10.53 -22.70 41.18
CA ARG A 40 -10.72 -21.22 41.21
C ARG A 40 -10.88 -20.56 39.84
N SER A 41 -12.06 -20.01 39.62
CA SER A 41 -12.30 -18.87 38.73
C SER A 41 -11.74 -17.62 39.37
N VAL A 42 -10.93 -16.84 38.63
CA VAL A 42 -10.71 -15.42 38.93
C VAL A 42 -10.64 -14.64 37.62
N VAL A 43 -11.61 -13.77 37.45
CA VAL A 43 -11.64 -12.65 36.51
C VAL A 43 -10.42 -11.77 36.80
N ALA A 44 -9.54 -11.55 35.82
CA ALA A 44 -8.45 -10.60 35.96
C ALA A 44 -8.68 -9.38 35.06
N PRO A 45 -8.28 -8.18 35.53
CA PRO A 45 -8.91 -6.93 35.15
C PRO A 45 -8.15 -6.22 34.03
N PHE A 46 -8.87 -5.29 33.41
CA PHE A 46 -8.28 -4.11 32.79
C PHE A 46 -7.23 -3.49 33.71
N HIS A 47 -5.98 -3.48 33.28
CA HIS A 47 -4.99 -2.55 33.79
C HIS A 47 -4.51 -1.66 32.65
N CYS A 48 -4.99 -0.42 32.70
CA CYS A 48 -4.38 0.73 32.07
C CYS A 48 -3.26 1.21 33.00
N THR A 49 -2.01 1.21 32.55
CA THR A 49 -0.97 2.06 33.14
C THR A 49 0.01 2.56 32.08
N THR A 50 -0.07 3.86 31.83
CA THR A 50 1.07 4.80 31.90
C THR A 50 2.11 4.78 30.78
N SER A 51 1.91 5.73 29.85
CA SER A 51 2.91 6.59 29.22
C SER A 51 4.38 6.16 29.27
N TRP A 52 4.91 5.70 28.13
CA TRP A 52 6.35 5.66 27.90
C TRP A 52 6.83 7.05 27.48
N ARG A 53 7.02 7.93 28.47
CA ARG A 53 7.87 9.11 28.31
C ARG A 53 9.31 8.68 28.53
N CYS A 54 10.03 8.42 27.44
CA CYS A 54 11.48 8.21 27.50
C CYS A 54 12.14 9.57 27.79
N THR A 55 12.37 9.87 29.06
CA THR A 55 13.17 11.03 29.49
C THR A 55 14.63 10.58 29.52
N MET A 56 15.41 10.90 28.50
CA MET A 56 16.86 10.79 28.58
C MET A 56 17.37 11.84 29.59
N ARG A 57 17.73 11.36 30.78
CA ARG A 57 18.45 12.13 31.79
C ARG A 57 19.86 12.43 31.29
N ARG A 58 20.14 13.72 31.12
CA ARG A 58 21.46 14.33 30.97
C ARG A 58 22.42 13.84 32.06
N LYS A 59 23.60 13.36 31.67
CA LYS A 59 24.79 13.40 32.52
C LYS A 59 25.80 14.32 31.83
N PHE A 60 25.85 15.55 32.30
CA PHE A 60 26.99 16.43 32.08
C PHE A 60 28.17 15.87 32.87
N ALA A 61 29.20 15.39 32.18
CA ALA A 61 30.52 15.20 32.76
C ALA A 61 31.40 16.34 32.24
N ALA A 62 31.55 17.37 33.07
CA ALA A 62 32.55 18.41 32.88
C ALA A 62 33.91 17.83 33.28
N LEU A 63 34.83 17.74 32.33
CA LEU A 63 36.26 17.54 32.60
C LEU A 63 36.97 18.82 32.17
N ALA A 64 37.39 19.58 33.18
CA ALA A 64 38.30 20.70 33.04
C ALA A 64 39.72 20.16 32.92
N SER A 65 40.39 20.45 31.81
CA SER A 65 41.83 20.27 31.66
C SER A 65 42.41 21.61 31.24
N ALA A 66 42.99 22.30 32.22
CA ALA A 66 43.78 23.49 31.99
C ALA A 66 45.12 23.10 31.36
N THR A 67 45.40 23.55 30.14
CA THR A 67 46.75 23.61 29.60
C THR A 67 47.07 25.03 29.17
N ALA A 68 48.18 25.52 29.70
CA ALA A 68 48.62 26.91 29.68
C ALA A 68 48.90 27.45 28.27
N VAL A 69 48.65 28.76 28.14
CA VAL A 69 48.88 29.61 26.98
C VAL A 69 50.38 29.84 26.79
N LEU A 70 50.90 29.61 25.57
CA LEU A 70 52.04 30.36 25.05
C LEU A 70 51.54 31.26 23.94
N ALA A 71 51.73 32.56 24.16
CA ALA A 71 51.34 33.63 23.26
C ALA A 71 52.20 33.65 21.99
N SER A 72 51.57 33.78 20.83
CA SER A 72 52.12 34.50 19.68
C SER A 72 50.97 35.03 18.83
N SER A 73 51.06 36.33 18.61
CA SER A 73 50.10 37.27 18.04
C SER A 73 50.02 37.20 16.52
N VAL A 74 48.80 37.09 15.96
CA VAL A 74 48.38 37.77 14.72
C VAL A 74 46.91 38.13 14.86
N LEU A 75 46.62 39.39 15.20
CA LEU A 75 45.30 39.98 15.00
C LEU A 75 45.27 40.57 13.58
N LEU A 76 44.95 39.74 12.59
CA LEU A 76 44.36 40.25 11.36
C LEU A 76 42.85 40.10 11.52
N SER A 77 42.20 41.25 11.64
CA SER A 77 40.75 41.43 11.60
C SER A 77 40.23 40.89 10.27
N THR A 78 40.01 39.59 10.18
CA THR A 78 39.13 39.05 9.16
C THR A 78 37.73 39.40 9.65
N SER A 79 37.09 40.35 8.98
CA SER A 79 35.64 40.38 8.97
C SER A 79 35.20 39.05 8.37
N ALA A 80 35.02 38.05 9.23
CA ALA A 80 34.19 36.92 8.92
C ALA A 80 32.81 37.51 8.72
N VAL A 81 32.50 37.83 7.47
CA VAL A 81 31.12 37.78 7.00
C VAL A 81 30.76 36.32 7.25
N ALA A 82 30.18 36.05 8.42
CA ALA A 82 29.30 34.92 8.56
C ALA A 82 28.19 35.21 7.55
N ASP A 83 28.40 34.74 6.32
CA ASP A 83 27.30 34.47 5.42
C ASP A 83 26.49 33.41 6.17
N GLU A 84 25.60 33.87 7.04
CA GLU A 84 24.38 33.14 7.33
C GLU A 84 23.67 33.01 6.00
N ARG A 85 24.15 32.07 5.17
CA ARG A 85 23.25 31.26 4.41
C ARG A 85 22.40 30.58 5.46
N TYR A 86 21.34 31.27 5.82
CA TYR A 86 20.06 30.70 6.11
C TYR A 86 19.79 29.74 4.94
N GLY A 87 20.33 28.53 5.06
CA GLY A 87 20.07 27.43 4.16
C GLY A 87 18.60 27.15 4.30
N GLY A 88 17.81 27.81 3.46
CA GLY A 88 16.44 27.42 3.22
C GLY A 88 16.45 25.92 2.96
N HIS A 89 15.54 25.21 3.60
CA HIS A 89 15.32 23.80 3.35
C HIS A 89 14.87 23.63 1.89
N ASP A 90 15.82 23.60 0.94
CA ASP A 90 15.58 23.29 -0.48
C ASP A 90 15.11 21.84 -0.68
N ASN A 91 15.02 21.07 0.40
CA ASN A 91 14.52 19.69 0.43
C ASN A 91 13.04 19.54 0.03
N ASP A 92 12.28 20.65 -0.05
CA ASP A 92 10.85 20.60 -0.39
C ASP A 92 10.59 20.75 -1.90
N ARG A 93 11.63 21.03 -2.70
CA ARG A 93 11.57 21.17 -4.16
C ARG A 93 12.44 20.14 -4.86
N GLU A 94 11.82 19.00 -5.17
CA GLU A 94 12.44 17.90 -5.90
C GLU A 94 11.69 17.66 -7.21
N GLU A 95 12.42 17.41 -8.30
CA GLU A 95 11.84 16.93 -9.55
C GLU A 95 12.57 15.68 -9.99
N LYS A 96 11.83 14.60 -10.27
CA LYS A 96 12.39 13.35 -10.80
C LYS A 96 11.46 12.77 -11.86
N THR A 97 12.08 12.12 -12.85
CA THR A 97 11.34 11.41 -13.89
C THR A 97 11.35 9.92 -13.62
N LEU A 98 10.17 9.35 -13.47
CA LEU A 98 9.91 7.92 -13.40
C LEU A 98 9.41 7.41 -14.75
N SER A 99 9.50 6.10 -14.94
CA SER A 99 9.02 5.43 -16.14
C SER A 99 8.29 4.13 -15.82
N ALA A 100 7.45 3.67 -16.75
CA ALA A 100 6.81 2.36 -16.69
C ALA A 100 6.76 1.73 -18.08
N TRP A 101 7.04 0.42 -18.14
CA TRP A 101 6.87 -0.39 -19.36
C TRP A 101 5.61 -1.22 -19.20
N LEU A 102 4.64 -0.98 -20.07
CA LEU A 102 3.30 -1.53 -19.97
C LEU A 102 3.16 -2.75 -20.87
N ASN A 103 2.67 -3.86 -20.31
CA ASN A 103 2.40 -5.11 -21.02
C ASN A 103 1.19 -5.82 -20.42
N GLY A 104 0.37 -6.48 -21.22
CA GLY A 104 -0.83 -7.15 -20.72
C GLY A 104 -0.55 -8.44 -19.93
N ARG A 105 0.66 -8.99 -20.03
CA ARG A 105 1.11 -10.10 -19.16
C ARG A 105 1.35 -9.67 -17.72
N ASN A 106 1.48 -8.37 -17.47
CA ASN A 106 1.67 -7.84 -16.12
C ASN A 106 0.35 -7.61 -15.39
N GLU A 107 -0.80 -7.78 -16.06
CA GLU A 107 -2.11 -7.71 -15.39
C GLU A 107 -2.25 -8.81 -14.34
N VAL A 108 -3.01 -8.51 -13.28
CA VAL A 108 -3.18 -9.37 -12.11
C VAL A 108 -4.65 -9.72 -11.93
N GLY A 109 -4.95 -11.01 -11.73
CA GLY A 109 -6.31 -11.49 -11.51
C GLY A 109 -7.12 -11.74 -12.78
N HIS A 110 -6.69 -11.21 -13.93
CA HIS A 110 -7.28 -11.49 -15.25
C HIS A 110 -6.21 -11.46 -16.34
N ARG A 111 -6.61 -11.80 -17.57
CA ARG A 111 -5.73 -11.67 -18.74
C ARG A 111 -5.81 -10.25 -19.28
N GLY A 112 -4.67 -9.59 -19.42
CA GLY A 112 -4.54 -8.37 -20.22
C GLY A 112 -4.38 -8.65 -21.71
N ASP A 113 -4.07 -7.60 -22.46
CA ASP A 113 -3.85 -7.68 -23.90
C ASP A 113 -2.47 -8.24 -24.25
N ARG A 114 -2.43 -9.38 -24.93
CA ARG A 114 -1.21 -10.20 -25.05
C ARG A 114 -0.15 -9.60 -25.97
N ASP A 115 -0.57 -8.82 -26.96
CA ASP A 115 0.25 -8.12 -27.95
C ASP A 115 0.24 -6.59 -27.74
N GLY A 116 -0.62 -6.10 -26.85
CA GLY A 116 -0.63 -4.73 -26.36
C GLY A 116 0.65 -4.37 -25.62
N SER A 117 1.17 -3.17 -25.90
CA SER A 117 2.36 -2.65 -25.23
C SER A 117 2.33 -1.15 -25.09
N GLY A 118 3.11 -0.62 -24.15
CA GLY A 118 3.23 0.82 -23.98
C GLY A 118 4.44 1.23 -23.14
N ARG A 119 4.69 2.54 -23.14
CA ARG A 119 5.68 3.18 -22.27
C ARG A 119 5.08 4.47 -21.73
N ALA A 120 5.25 4.68 -20.44
CA ALA A 120 4.85 5.90 -19.77
C ALA A 120 6.05 6.55 -19.08
N TRP A 121 6.06 7.87 -19.08
CA TRP A 121 7.00 8.69 -18.34
C TRP A 121 6.22 9.63 -17.45
N PHE A 122 6.71 9.83 -16.23
CA PHE A 122 6.10 10.65 -15.21
C PHE A 122 7.17 11.55 -14.61
N LYS A 123 7.10 12.84 -14.92
CA LYS A 123 7.87 13.87 -14.23
C LYS A 123 7.07 14.30 -13.01
N VAL A 124 7.54 13.90 -11.83
CA VAL A 124 6.92 14.20 -10.55
C VAL A 124 7.68 15.37 -9.93
N LYS A 125 6.93 16.42 -9.57
CA LYS A 125 7.46 17.63 -8.93
C LYS A 125 6.90 17.75 -7.51
N LEU A 126 7.79 17.91 -6.55
CA LEU A 126 7.49 18.39 -5.21
C LEU A 126 7.64 19.91 -5.19
N ASP A 127 6.60 20.62 -4.77
CA ASP A 127 6.68 22.07 -4.54
C ASP A 127 5.68 22.48 -3.45
N GLY A 128 5.94 22.07 -2.20
CA GLY A 128 5.12 22.47 -1.05
C GLY A 128 3.62 22.15 -1.19
N ARG A 129 2.82 23.12 -1.66
CA ARG A 129 1.36 22.95 -1.88
C ARG A 129 0.99 22.72 -3.35
N ASP A 130 1.91 22.91 -4.29
CA ASP A 130 1.70 22.93 -5.74
C ASP A 130 2.41 21.75 -6.44
N SER A 131 2.40 20.57 -5.81
CA SER A 131 2.97 19.35 -6.38
C SER A 131 2.20 18.88 -7.62
N GLU A 132 2.92 18.41 -8.63
CA GLU A 132 2.38 18.10 -9.95
C GLU A 132 3.02 16.83 -10.53
N ILE A 133 2.24 16.03 -11.25
CA ILE A 133 2.74 14.93 -12.08
C ILE A 133 2.44 15.23 -13.54
N CYS A 134 3.47 15.59 -14.30
CA CYS A 134 3.41 15.68 -15.76
C CYS A 134 3.74 14.33 -16.38
N TYR A 135 2.96 13.90 -17.37
CA TYR A 135 3.12 12.58 -17.98
C TYR A 135 3.06 12.61 -19.50
N ALA A 136 3.67 11.59 -20.09
CA ALA A 136 3.50 11.19 -21.47
C ALA A 136 3.33 9.68 -21.53
N ILE A 137 2.32 9.20 -22.25
CA ILE A 137 2.02 7.77 -22.41
C ILE A 137 1.95 7.49 -23.91
N SER A 138 2.70 6.49 -24.36
CA SER A 138 2.59 5.94 -25.71
C SER A 138 2.18 4.47 -25.62
N VAL A 139 1.20 4.08 -26.41
CA VAL A 139 0.68 2.71 -26.48
C VAL A 139 0.62 2.24 -27.94
N ARG A 140 0.71 0.92 -28.12
CA ARG A 140 0.68 0.25 -29.42
C ARG A 140 -0.13 -1.04 -29.31
N ASN A 141 -0.76 -1.43 -30.42
CA ASN A 141 -1.54 -2.66 -30.55
C ASN A 141 -2.63 -2.78 -29.46
N LEU A 142 -3.34 -1.69 -29.20
CA LEU A 142 -4.51 -1.70 -28.33
C LEU A 142 -5.75 -1.39 -29.14
N ASP A 143 -6.83 -2.10 -28.82
CA ASP A 143 -8.17 -1.70 -29.20
C ASP A 143 -8.54 -0.33 -28.58
N ARG A 144 -9.77 0.14 -28.81
CA ARG A 144 -10.29 1.40 -28.28
C ARG A 144 -9.96 1.59 -26.78
N VAL A 145 -8.98 2.45 -26.51
CA VAL A 145 -8.56 2.86 -25.17
C VAL A 145 -9.67 3.69 -24.52
N THR A 146 -9.93 3.46 -23.23
CA THR A 146 -11.01 4.11 -22.48
C THR A 146 -10.50 4.90 -21.28
N GLN A 147 -9.47 4.41 -20.59
CA GLN A 147 -8.97 4.99 -19.35
C GLN A 147 -7.46 4.76 -19.20
N ALA A 148 -6.81 5.61 -18.41
CA ALA A 148 -5.42 5.45 -18.01
C ALA A 148 -5.23 6.00 -16.60
N HIS A 149 -4.47 5.31 -15.74
CA HIS A 149 -4.36 5.63 -14.33
C HIS A 149 -2.96 5.34 -13.78
N ILE A 150 -2.61 6.00 -12.67
CA ILE A 150 -1.64 5.51 -11.70
C ILE A 150 -2.40 4.89 -10.53
N HIS A 151 -2.03 3.68 -10.15
CA HIS A 151 -2.55 2.96 -8.98
C HIS A 151 -1.47 2.81 -7.91
N LYS A 152 -1.88 2.66 -6.65
CA LYS A 152 -0.99 2.26 -5.54
C LYS A 152 -1.15 0.76 -5.28
N GLY A 153 -0.15 -0.03 -5.67
CA GLY A 153 -0.05 -1.45 -5.40
C GLY A 153 1.31 -2.00 -5.83
N GLU A 154 1.86 -2.89 -5.02
CA GLU A 154 3.12 -3.57 -5.31
C GLU A 154 3.01 -4.48 -6.54
N ARG A 155 4.16 -4.99 -6.99
CA ARG A 155 4.21 -5.93 -8.11
C ARG A 155 3.45 -7.21 -7.77
N GLY A 156 2.46 -7.54 -8.59
CA GLY A 156 1.63 -8.74 -8.40
C GLY A 156 0.36 -8.49 -7.60
N GLU A 157 0.11 -7.25 -7.16
CA GLU A 157 -1.09 -6.88 -6.41
C GLU A 157 -1.89 -5.79 -7.13
N ASN A 158 -3.21 -5.83 -7.01
CA ASN A 158 -4.09 -4.76 -7.49
C ASN A 158 -4.33 -3.75 -6.37
N GLY A 159 -4.49 -2.48 -6.74
CA GLY A 159 -4.71 -1.42 -5.77
C GLY A 159 -5.56 -0.27 -6.30
N PRO A 160 -5.92 0.69 -5.43
CA PRO A 160 -6.79 1.79 -5.81
C PRO A 160 -6.12 2.75 -6.81
N VAL A 161 -6.94 3.41 -7.62
CA VAL A 161 -6.50 4.54 -8.45
C VAL A 161 -6.10 5.69 -7.53
N VAL A 162 -4.91 6.24 -7.72
CA VAL A 162 -4.42 7.41 -6.99
C VAL A 162 -4.26 8.64 -7.88
N VAL A 163 -4.04 8.45 -9.18
CA VAL A 163 -3.98 9.57 -10.15
C VAL A 163 -4.72 9.18 -11.43
N PRO A 164 -5.87 9.81 -11.72
CA PRO A 164 -6.52 9.70 -13.02
C PRO A 164 -5.70 10.41 -14.11
N LEU A 165 -5.53 9.75 -15.26
CA LEU A 165 -4.80 10.30 -16.40
C LEU A 165 -5.72 10.38 -17.62
N LYS A 166 -5.34 11.21 -18.58
CA LYS A 166 -6.02 11.26 -19.88
C LYS A 166 -5.72 9.98 -20.64
N ALA A 167 -6.77 9.29 -21.06
CA ALA A 167 -6.66 8.13 -21.92
C ALA A 167 -5.91 8.48 -23.23
N PRO A 168 -4.92 7.67 -23.64
CA PRO A 168 -4.31 7.77 -24.97
C PRO A 168 -5.35 7.83 -26.09
N LYS A 169 -5.19 8.77 -27.01
CA LYS A 169 -5.90 8.84 -28.29
C LYS A 169 -4.88 8.67 -29.39
N ASP A 170 -5.22 7.87 -30.40
CA ASP A 170 -4.32 7.56 -31.53
C ASP A 170 -2.92 7.10 -31.07
N GLY A 171 -2.90 6.32 -29.98
CA GLY A 171 -1.67 5.75 -29.41
C GLY A 171 -0.88 6.68 -28.47
N PHE A 172 -1.35 7.89 -28.18
CA PHE A 172 -0.62 8.84 -27.34
C PHE A 172 -1.49 9.71 -26.42
N SER A 173 -0.97 10.07 -25.26
CA SER A 173 -1.51 11.13 -24.40
C SER A 173 -0.39 11.82 -23.61
N LYS A 174 -0.61 13.08 -23.29
CA LYS A 174 0.20 13.85 -22.35
C LYS A 174 -0.68 14.82 -21.56
N GLY A 175 -0.19 15.23 -20.40
CA GLY A 175 -0.83 16.22 -19.55
C GLY A 175 -0.09 16.37 -18.24
N CYS A 176 -0.61 17.22 -17.37
CA CYS A 176 -0.15 17.31 -15.99
C CYS A 176 -1.36 17.25 -15.06
N VAL A 177 -1.14 16.73 -13.85
CA VAL A 177 -2.17 16.58 -12.81
C VAL A 177 -1.59 17.10 -11.51
N ASP A 178 -2.28 18.06 -10.89
CA ASP A 178 -1.96 18.50 -9.55
C ASP A 178 -2.27 17.39 -8.54
N VAL A 179 -1.33 17.14 -7.64
CA VAL A 179 -1.44 16.10 -6.62
C VAL A 179 -1.04 16.65 -5.27
N ARG A 180 -1.49 15.98 -4.20
CA ARG A 180 -1.05 16.36 -2.85
C ARG A 180 0.44 16.06 -2.71
N TYR A 181 1.18 16.95 -2.06
CA TYR A 181 2.61 16.76 -1.76
C TYR A 181 2.95 15.37 -1.22
N ARG A 182 2.17 14.86 -0.25
CA ARG A 182 2.38 13.52 0.30
C ARG A 182 2.32 12.43 -0.77
N LEU A 183 1.36 12.49 -1.69
CA LEU A 183 1.24 11.48 -2.74
C LEU A 183 2.42 11.54 -3.71
N ALA A 184 2.81 12.75 -4.14
CA ALA A 184 3.98 12.92 -5.01
C ALA A 184 5.26 12.40 -4.33
N ARG A 185 5.44 12.69 -3.04
CA ARG A 185 6.61 12.27 -2.28
C ARG A 185 6.64 10.75 -2.11
N ASP A 186 5.52 10.14 -1.70
CA ASP A 186 5.42 8.69 -1.55
C ASP A 186 5.71 7.96 -2.90
N ILE A 187 5.27 8.52 -4.04
CA ILE A 187 5.60 7.99 -5.38
C ILE A 187 7.10 8.09 -5.70
N LEU A 188 7.77 9.15 -5.25
CA LEU A 188 9.20 9.35 -5.47
C LEU A 188 10.08 8.47 -4.57
N GLU A 189 9.66 8.30 -3.32
CA GLU A 189 10.33 7.48 -2.31
C GLU A 189 10.23 6.00 -2.68
N ASP A 190 9.02 5.51 -2.98
CA ASP A 190 8.74 4.09 -3.24
C ASP A 190 8.02 3.88 -4.57
N PRO A 191 8.65 4.18 -5.73
CA PRO A 191 7.99 4.08 -7.03
C PRO A 191 7.51 2.65 -7.37
N HIS A 192 8.16 1.65 -6.78
CA HIS A 192 7.80 0.24 -6.94
C HIS A 192 6.47 -0.16 -6.29
N ASP A 193 5.89 0.70 -5.44
CA ASP A 193 4.55 0.55 -4.88
C ASP A 193 3.46 1.14 -5.79
N TYR A 194 3.83 1.65 -6.97
CA TYR A 194 2.90 2.30 -7.90
C TYR A 194 3.03 1.75 -9.31
N TYR A 195 1.90 1.59 -10.00
CA TYR A 195 1.88 1.15 -11.39
C TYR A 195 0.99 2.02 -12.26
N ALA A 196 1.40 2.15 -13.52
CA ALA A 196 0.57 2.70 -14.57
C ALA A 196 -0.28 1.59 -15.20
N ASN A 197 -1.56 1.87 -15.45
CA ASN A 197 -2.46 0.97 -16.14
C ASN A 197 -3.22 1.70 -17.25
N VAL A 198 -3.51 1.00 -18.34
CA VAL A 198 -4.36 1.48 -19.44
C VAL A 198 -5.45 0.44 -19.69
N HIS A 199 -6.68 0.91 -19.83
CA HIS A 199 -7.87 0.08 -20.06
C HIS A 199 -8.39 0.28 -21.48
N THR A 200 -8.95 -0.76 -22.09
CA THR A 200 -9.66 -0.68 -23.38
C THR A 200 -11.10 -1.14 -23.23
N LYS A 201 -11.93 -0.94 -24.25
CA LYS A 201 -13.30 -1.48 -24.25
C LYS A 201 -13.33 -3.01 -24.10
N LYS A 202 -12.33 -3.70 -24.65
CA LYS A 202 -12.21 -5.16 -24.60
C LYS A 202 -11.66 -5.67 -23.27
N TYR A 203 -10.76 -4.90 -22.65
CA TYR A 203 -10.18 -5.20 -21.35
C TYR A 203 -10.50 -4.07 -20.37
N PRO A 204 -11.74 -4.04 -19.82
CA PRO A 204 -12.19 -2.96 -18.94
C PRO A 204 -11.46 -2.99 -17.59
N ASP A 205 -11.05 -4.16 -17.11
CA ASP A 205 -10.36 -4.32 -15.82
C ASP A 205 -8.85 -4.00 -15.90
N GLY A 206 -8.30 -3.93 -17.11
CA GLY A 206 -6.90 -3.59 -17.39
C GLY A 206 -6.42 -4.24 -18.68
N ALA A 207 -5.91 -3.45 -19.62
CA ALA A 207 -5.36 -3.97 -20.86
C ALA A 207 -3.85 -4.19 -20.75
N ILE A 208 -3.12 -3.17 -20.25
CA ILE A 208 -1.67 -3.24 -20.06
C ILE A 208 -1.25 -2.52 -18.78
N ARG A 209 -0.32 -3.14 -18.04
CA ARG A 209 0.21 -2.67 -16.74
C ARG A 209 1.73 -2.58 -16.74
N GLY A 210 2.27 -1.58 -16.03
CA GLY A 210 3.71 -1.48 -15.75
C GLY A 210 4.00 -0.79 -14.43
N GLN A 211 4.90 -1.35 -13.63
CA GLN A 211 5.38 -0.72 -12.39
C GLN A 211 6.22 0.53 -12.69
N LEU A 212 6.13 1.55 -11.84
CA LEU A 212 6.97 2.74 -11.90
C LEU A 212 8.38 2.42 -11.40
N ARG A 213 9.37 3.13 -11.96
CA ARG A 213 10.81 3.03 -11.62
C ARG A 213 11.59 4.25 -12.08
#